data_AF-A0AAW9FQD8-F1
#
_entry.id   AF-A0AAW9FQD8-F1
#
_cell.length_a   1.000
_cell.length_b   1.000
_cell.length_c   1.000
_cell.angle_alpha   90.00
_cell.angle_beta   90.00
_cell.angle_gamma   90.00
#
_symmetry.space_group_name_H-M   'P 1'
#
loop_
_entity.id
_entity.type
_entity.pdbx_description
1 polymer ?
#
loop_
_entity_poly.entity_id
_entity_poly.type
_entity_poly.pdbx_seq_one_letter_code
_entity_poly.pdbx_strand_id
1 'polypeptide(L)'
;MKTKYVKVPVSERLPDTGKDVILISEHEEKGEGYITESENWCIYGNSIKGKLIFWLEEKEDHSEEMLSLLEFIKGYGAKCDWNKLEKDIEELINKVKP
;
A
#
# COMPACT_ATOMS: atom_id res chain seq x y z
N MET A 1 -13.30 2.02 -5.48
CA MET A 1 -11.93 1.49 -5.60
C MET A 1 -11.62 0.75 -4.31
N LYS A 2 -11.08 -0.47 -4.40
CA LYS A 2 -10.63 -1.20 -3.21
C LYS A 2 -9.26 -0.66 -2.80
N THR A 3 -9.06 -0.45 -1.52
CA THR A 3 -7.77 -0.06 -0.96
C THR A 3 -7.24 -1.20 -0.10
N LYS A 4 -5.92 -1.32 -0.07
CA LYS A 4 -5.20 -2.21 0.83
C LYS A 4 -4.24 -1.39 1.67
N TYR A 5 -3.90 -1.92 2.84
CA TYR A 5 -2.89 -1.33 3.69
C TYR A 5 -1.57 -2.07 3.54
N VAL A 6 -0.49 -1.33 3.30
CA VAL A 6 0.87 -1.88 3.28
C VAL A 6 1.61 -1.40 4.53
N LYS A 7 2.27 -2.32 5.23
CA LYS A 7 3.15 -1.97 6.35
C LYS A 7 4.39 -1.28 5.80
N VAL A 8 4.63 -0.04 6.23
CA VAL A 8 5.83 0.72 5.90
C VAL A 8 6.67 0.86 7.17
N PRO A 9 7.93 0.39 7.17
CA PRO A 9 8.81 0.57 8.32
C PRO A 9 9.07 2.05 8.57
N VAL A 10 8.94 2.48 9.84
CA VAL A 10 9.29 3.84 10.26
C VAL A 10 10.76 4.16 9.96
N SER A 11 11.63 3.14 9.91
CA SER A 11 13.04 3.26 9.55
C SER A 11 13.31 3.44 8.05
N GLU A 12 12.35 3.10 7.18
CA GLU A 12 12.48 3.26 5.73
C GLU A 12 12.04 4.68 5.33
N ARG A 13 10.86 5.09 5.79
CA ARG A 13 10.35 6.45 5.63
C ARG A 13 9.19 6.74 6.58
N LEU A 14 8.96 8.03 6.79
CA LEU A 14 7.83 8.57 7.53
C LEU A 14 6.67 8.90 6.57
N PRO A 15 5.42 8.92 7.06
CA PRO A 15 4.30 9.43 6.27
C PRO A 15 4.44 10.94 6.06
N ASP A 16 3.63 11.48 5.15
CA ASP A 16 3.54 12.93 4.98
C ASP A 16 3.12 13.59 6.30
N THR A 17 3.73 14.74 6.61
CA THR A 17 3.42 15.49 7.82
C THR A 17 1.95 15.86 7.89
N GLY A 18 1.34 15.68 9.07
CA GLY A 18 -0.08 15.96 9.30
C GLY A 18 -1.06 14.97 8.66
N LYS A 19 -0.57 13.92 7.98
CA LYS A 19 -1.41 12.84 7.47
C LYS A 19 -1.74 11.85 8.58
N ASP A 20 -3.03 11.63 8.80
CA ASP A 20 -3.51 10.59 9.70
C ASP A 20 -3.19 9.20 9.12
N VAL A 21 -2.58 8.36 9.95
CA VAL A 21 -2.17 7.00 9.59
C VAL A 21 -2.45 6.03 10.74
N ILE A 22 -2.58 4.75 10.40
CA ILE A 22 -2.60 3.67 11.38
C ILE A 22 -1.16 3.32 11.73
N LEU A 23 -0.86 3.25 13.02
CA LEU A 23 0.44 3.00 13.60
C LEU A 23 0.49 1.59 14.19
N ILE A 24 1.67 0.96 14.14
CA ILE A 24 1.91 -0.35 14.73
C ILE A 24 3.20 -0.29 15.57
N SER A 25 3.09 -0.64 16.85
CA SER A 25 4.23 -0.75 17.75
C SER A 25 4.94 -2.10 17.67
N GLU A 26 6.10 -2.19 18.31
CA GLU A 26 6.86 -3.43 18.46
C GLU A 26 6.12 -4.55 19.20
N HIS A 27 5.04 -4.20 19.92
CA HIS A 27 4.16 -5.14 20.59
C HIS A 27 2.92 -5.50 19.75
N GLU A 28 2.91 -5.13 18.46
CA GLU A 28 1.78 -5.26 17.54
C GLU A 28 0.51 -4.51 17.97
N GLU A 29 0.63 -3.58 18.92
CA GLU A 29 -0.45 -2.69 19.29
C GLU A 29 -0.72 -1.71 18.16
N LYS A 30 -2.00 -1.47 17.89
CA LYS A 30 -2.47 -0.60 16.81
C LYS A 30 -3.13 0.64 17.38
N GLY A 31 -2.95 1.74 16.69
CA GLY A 31 -3.68 2.97 16.95
C GLY A 31 -3.53 3.91 15.79
N GLU A 32 -3.94 5.16 16.00
CA GLU A 32 -4.00 6.17 14.95
C GLU A 32 -3.24 7.40 15.41
N GLY A 33 -2.67 8.12 14.46
CA GLY A 33 -1.92 9.32 14.73
C GLY A 33 -1.31 9.90 13.48
N TYR A 34 -0.51 10.94 13.64
CA TYR A 34 0.19 11.61 12.55
C TYR A 34 1.60 12.00 12.99
N ILE A 35 2.44 12.32 12.00
CA ILE A 35 3.75 12.88 12.26
C ILE A 35 3.74 14.40 12.11
N THR A 36 4.40 15.10 13.04
CA THR A 36 4.54 16.56 13.03
C THR A 36 5.67 17.01 12.10
N GLU A 37 5.75 18.30 11.79
CA GLU A 37 6.85 18.90 11.01
C GLU A 37 8.22 18.70 11.67
N SER A 38 8.24 18.50 12.99
CA SER A 38 9.44 18.19 13.77
C SER A 38 9.73 16.68 13.85
N GLU A 39 9.11 15.87 12.99
CA GLU A 39 9.24 14.41 12.94
C GLU A 39 8.85 13.67 14.24
N ASN A 40 8.08 14.32 15.11
CA ASN A 40 7.53 13.70 16.31
C ASN A 40 6.15 13.10 16.04
N TRP A 41 5.89 11.92 16.61
CA TRP A 41 4.59 11.25 16.51
C TRP A 41 3.58 11.82 17.50
N CYS A 42 2.42 12.19 17.00
CA CYS A 42 1.23 12.53 17.78
C CYS A 42 0.22 11.39 17.66
N ILE A 43 0.05 10.61 18.74
CA ILE A 43 -0.85 9.47 18.78
C ILE A 43 -2.19 9.91 19.36
N TYR A 44 -3.28 9.53 18.71
CA TYR A 44 -4.62 9.76 19.23
C TYR A 44 -4.93 8.78 20.37
N GLY A 45 -5.04 9.33 21.58
CA GLY A 45 -5.33 8.55 22.78
C GLY A 45 -4.14 7.77 23.33
N ASN A 46 -4.41 6.87 24.28
CA ASN A 46 -3.40 6.13 25.03
C ASN A 46 -3.29 4.64 24.62
N SER A 47 -3.66 4.30 23.39
CA SER A 47 -3.82 2.92 22.94
C SER A 47 -2.52 2.22 22.49
N ILE A 48 -1.42 2.96 22.30
CA ILE A 48 -0.14 2.39 21.86
C ILE A 48 0.95 2.65 22.90
N LYS A 49 1.65 1.59 23.28
CA LYS A 49 2.85 1.60 24.11
C LYS A 49 4.03 1.03 23.32
N GLY A 50 5.23 1.40 23.77
CA GLY A 50 6.49 0.95 23.16
C GLY A 50 6.87 1.73 21.91
N LYS A 51 7.91 1.26 21.22
CA LYS A 51 8.43 1.91 20.02
C LYS A 51 7.52 1.65 18.82
N LEU A 52 7.23 2.70 18.06
CA LEU A 52 6.58 2.58 16.75
C LEU A 52 7.55 1.99 15.73
N ILE A 53 7.12 0.93 15.04
CA ILE A 53 7.95 0.22 14.07
C ILE A 53 7.37 0.27 12.66
N PHE A 54 6.04 0.35 12.51
CA PHE A 54 5.40 0.51 11.22
C PHE A 54 4.28 1.56 11.27
N TRP A 55 3.98 2.10 10.10
CA TRP A 55 2.70 2.74 9.81
C TRP A 55 2.06 2.06 8.60
N LEU A 56 0.76 2.20 8.44
CA LEU A 56 0.03 1.63 7.31
C LEU A 56 -0.26 2.68 6.25
N GLU A 57 0.24 2.42 5.06
CA GLU A 57 -0.07 3.23 3.88
C GLU A 57 -1.24 2.62 3.11
N GLU A 58 -2.26 3.42 2.86
CA GLU A 58 -3.31 3.08 1.89
C GLU A 58 -2.73 3.12 0.48
N LYS A 59 -2.80 1.97 -0.21
CA LYS A 59 -2.52 1.86 -1.63
C LYS A 59 -3.75 1.31 -2.36
N GLU A 60 -3.89 1.68 -3.62
CA GLU A 60 -4.90 1.10 -4.49
C GLU A 60 -4.69 -0.42 -4.62
N ASP A 61 -5.78 -1.17 -4.55
CA ASP A 61 -5.78 -2.61 -4.73
C ASP A 61 -6.16 -2.96 -6.17
N HIS A 62 -5.14 -3.24 -6.98
CA HIS A 62 -5.28 -3.66 -8.38
C HIS A 62 -5.42 -5.18 -8.55
N SER A 63 -5.73 -5.94 -7.48
CA SER A 63 -5.82 -7.40 -7.53
C SER A 63 -6.86 -7.91 -8.55
N GLU A 64 -7.99 -7.20 -8.69
CA GLU A 64 -9.03 -7.56 -9.67
C GLU A 64 -8.57 -7.32 -11.12
N GLU A 65 -7.88 -6.20 -11.38
CA GLU A 65 -7.29 -5.91 -12.70
C GLU A 65 -6.23 -6.97 -13.07
N MET A 66 -5.38 -7.36 -12.11
CA MET A 66 -4.41 -8.45 -12.28
C MET A 66 -5.08 -9.79 -12.57
N LEU A 67 -6.11 -10.16 -11.81
CA LEU A 67 -6.80 -11.42 -12.01
C LEU A 67 -7.48 -11.47 -13.39
N SER A 68 -8.17 -10.40 -13.78
CA SER A 68 -8.83 -10.28 -15.07
C SER A 68 -7.85 -10.44 -16.24
N LEU A 69 -6.67 -9.80 -16.15
CA LEU A 69 -5.62 -9.94 -17.17
C LEU A 69 -5.07 -11.36 -17.24
N LEU A 70 -4.84 -12.02 -16.10
CA LEU A 70 -4.38 -13.41 -16.05
C LEU A 70 -5.42 -14.38 -16.62
N GLU A 71 -6.70 -14.17 -16.31
CA GLU A 71 -7.80 -14.95 -16.89
C GLU A 71 -7.90 -14.76 -18.40
N PHE A 72 -7.72 -13.54 -18.90
CA PHE A 72 -7.64 -13.24 -20.32
C PHE A 72 -6.47 -13.98 -20.99
N ILE A 73 -5.26 -13.89 -20.43
CA ILE A 73 -4.07 -14.58 -20.95
C ILE A 73 -4.29 -16.09 -20.97
N LYS A 74 -4.84 -16.66 -19.89
CA LYS A 74 -5.16 -18.09 -19.79
C LYS A 74 -6.16 -18.55 -20.85
N GLY A 75 -7.19 -17.75 -21.13
CA GLY A 75 -8.26 -18.11 -22.08
C GLY A 75 -7.90 -17.85 -23.55
N TYR A 76 -7.12 -16.80 -23.83
CA TYR A 76 -6.99 -16.23 -25.18
C TYR A 76 -5.56 -15.87 -25.59
N GLY A 77 -4.54 -16.07 -24.74
CA GLY A 77 -3.17 -15.59 -24.98
C GLY A 77 -2.57 -16.01 -26.33
N ALA A 78 -2.89 -17.22 -26.81
CA ALA A 78 -2.40 -17.72 -28.10
C ALA A 78 -3.07 -17.07 -29.34
N LYS A 79 -4.21 -16.40 -29.18
CA LYS A 79 -5.01 -15.81 -30.26
C LYS A 79 -5.13 -14.29 -30.17
N CYS A 80 -4.57 -13.69 -29.14
CA CYS A 80 -4.66 -12.26 -28.89
C CYS A 80 -3.58 -11.47 -29.65
N ASP A 81 -3.86 -10.19 -29.88
CA ASP A 81 -2.86 -9.24 -30.35
C ASP A 81 -1.89 -8.93 -29.20
N TRP A 82 -0.68 -9.49 -29.31
CA TRP A 82 0.36 -9.34 -28.30
C TRP A 82 0.77 -7.89 -28.08
N ASN A 83 0.74 -7.03 -29.11
CA ASN A 83 1.13 -5.62 -28.95
C ASN A 83 0.15 -4.85 -28.07
N LYS A 84 -1.14 -5.23 -28.11
CA LYS A 84 -2.17 -4.65 -27.24
C LYS A 84 -2.04 -5.20 -25.82
N LEU A 85 -1.87 -6.51 -25.70
CA LEU A 85 -1.71 -7.17 -24.40
C LEU A 85 -0.45 -6.69 -23.67
N GLU A 86 0.66 -6.46 -24.38
CA GLU A 86 1.91 -5.94 -23.81
C GLU A 86 1.70 -4.56 -23.17
N LYS A 87 0.95 -3.67 -23.82
CA LYS A 87 0.60 -2.35 -23.24
C LYS A 87 -0.24 -2.48 -21.97
N ASP A 88 -1.26 -3.33 -21.99
CA ASP A 88 -2.12 -3.56 -20.82
C ASP A 88 -1.29 -4.15 -19.65
N ILE A 89 -0.32 -5.01 -19.94
CA ILE A 89 0.64 -5.55 -18.96
C ILE A 89 1.55 -4.43 -18.43
N GLU A 90 2.14 -3.59 -19.29
CA GLU A 90 3.02 -2.50 -18.87
C GLU A 90 2.30 -1.47 -17.99
N GLU A 91 1.08 -1.07 -18.35
CA GLU A 91 0.26 -0.17 -17.55
C GLU A 91 -0.01 -0.77 -16.17
N LEU A 92 -0.40 -2.04 -16.11
CA LEU A 92 -0.66 -2.70 -14.84
C LEU A 92 0.61 -2.83 -13.99
N ILE A 93 1.73 -3.21 -14.58
CA ILE A 93 3.04 -3.25 -13.91
C ILE A 93 3.39 -1.89 -13.30
N ASN A 94 3.15 -0.80 -14.02
CA ASN A 94 3.42 0.55 -13.51
C ASN A 94 2.50 0.93 -12.35
N LYS A 95 1.26 0.43 -12.30
CA LYS A 95 0.35 0.64 -11.17
C LYS A 95 0.73 -0.17 -9.91
N VAL A 96 1.20 -1.40 -10.07
CA VAL A 96 1.60 -2.26 -8.93
C VAL A 96 3.05 -2.10 -8.48
N LYS A 97 3.93 -1.51 -9.30
CA LYS A 97 5.29 -1.21 -8.87
C LYS A 97 5.25 -0.23 -7.68
N PRO A 98 5.95 -0.55 -6.57
CA PRO A 98 5.90 0.21 -5.34
C PRO A 98 6.50 1.60 -5.44
#